data_AF-A0A969PE93-F1
#
_entry.id   AF-A0A969PE93-F1
#
_cell.length_a   1.000
_cell.length_b   1.000
_cell.length_c   1.000
_cell.angle_alpha   90.00
_cell.angle_beta   90.00
_cell.angle_gamma   90.00
#
_symmetry.space_group_name_H-M   'P 1'
#
loop_
_entity.id
_entity.type
_entity.pdbx_description
1 polymer ?
#
loop_
_entity_poly.entity_id
_entity_poly.type
_entity_poly.pdbx_seq_one_letter_code
_entity_poly.pdbx_strand_id
1 'polypeptide(L)'
;MSSSNQPVHTRKTPMMIASLSAIAIILVTLFALTSHIAWNPYLELTAHFKLQYLVICLLLLIPLLFSYAKPWLFISFVCIAIQLVEILPWYIPPAWIGTSNSPNLRVLLSNVYVRNQQYEDVLALVKQENPDIAIFQEVDATWATQLQPLKSSYPYTFEEPDTTLYSRSPLNDVSVFGVAVKRSIAVSLRVNNQDIRLVATHPLPPAPWLAKLRNEQLNQIAHYIKQQRSPIILIGDLNVTLWSPYYKKLIQETGLKNSRQGFGILPTWPAPTQYASTHPILAFFKPLLWIPLDHCLISPNIKVTNIRTGRSIQSDHLPLIIDLLIS
;
A
#
# COMPACT_ATOMS: atom_id res chain seq x y z
N MET A 1 -3.23 45.41 57.70
CA MET A 1 -3.99 44.91 56.53
C MET A 1 -3.00 44.50 55.46
N SER A 2 -2.76 43.20 55.31
CA SER A 2 -1.92 42.63 54.26
C SER A 2 -2.65 41.39 53.77
N SER A 3 -3.40 41.53 52.67
CA SER A 3 -4.08 40.42 52.01
C SER A 3 -3.11 39.73 51.07
N SER A 4 -2.63 38.56 51.48
CA SER A 4 -1.84 37.66 50.65
C SER A 4 -2.70 37.08 49.52
N ASN A 5 -2.55 37.60 48.31
CA ASN A 5 -3.05 36.95 47.08
C ASN A 5 -2.14 35.76 46.75
N GLN A 6 -2.51 34.57 47.22
CA GLN A 6 -1.97 33.31 46.69
C GLN A 6 -2.63 33.02 45.34
N PRO A 7 -1.87 32.74 44.26
CA PRO A 7 -2.47 32.37 42.99
C PRO A 7 -3.11 30.98 43.12
N VAL A 8 -4.43 30.92 42.96
CA VAL A 8 -5.16 29.66 42.82
C VAL A 8 -4.75 29.03 41.49
N HIS A 9 -3.71 28.20 41.50
CA HIS A 9 -3.38 27.34 40.36
C HIS A 9 -4.55 26.38 40.12
N THR A 10 -5.33 26.66 39.08
CA THR A 10 -6.58 25.99 38.74
C THR A 10 -6.30 24.56 38.24
N ARG A 11 -6.38 23.58 39.14
CA ARG A 11 -6.42 22.13 38.80
C ARG A 11 -7.49 21.75 37.75
N LYS A 12 -8.41 22.67 37.43
CA LYS A 12 -9.48 22.50 36.43
C LYS A 12 -8.96 22.49 34.99
N THR A 13 -7.95 23.29 34.65
CA THR A 13 -7.47 23.42 33.26
C THR A 13 -6.80 22.14 32.74
N PRO A 14 -5.87 21.49 33.49
CA PRO A 14 -5.29 20.21 33.06
C PRO A 14 -6.31 19.09 32.90
N MET A 15 -7.32 19.06 33.77
CA MET A 15 -8.39 18.04 33.73
C MET A 15 -9.35 18.24 32.54
N MET A 16 -9.61 19.50 32.17
CA MET A 16 -10.37 19.84 30.97
C MET A 16 -9.63 19.42 29.70
N ILE A 17 -8.33 19.74 29.59
CA ILE A 17 -7.49 19.33 28.44
C ILE A 17 -7.48 17.80 28.30
N ALA A 18 -7.26 17.07 29.39
CA ALA A 18 -7.27 15.60 29.38
C ALA A 18 -8.63 15.03 28.90
N SER A 19 -9.74 15.61 29.35
CA SER A 19 -11.08 15.17 28.93
C SER A 19 -11.32 15.41 27.44
N LEU A 20 -10.91 16.58 26.92
CA LEU A 20 -10.99 16.89 25.49
C LEU A 20 -10.12 15.94 24.65
N SER A 21 -8.91 15.61 25.11
CA SER A 21 -8.04 14.64 24.45
C SER A 21 -8.67 13.24 24.39
N ALA A 22 -9.28 12.77 25.49
CA ALA A 22 -9.96 11.48 25.50
C ALA A 22 -11.16 11.44 24.54
N ILE A 23 -11.97 12.50 24.53
CA ILE A 23 -13.08 12.64 23.58
C ILE A 23 -12.55 12.63 22.14
N ALA A 24 -11.46 13.35 21.85
CA ALA A 24 -10.85 13.36 20.52
C ALA A 24 -10.36 11.95 20.11
N ILE A 25 -9.73 11.19 21.01
CA ILE A 25 -9.31 9.80 20.75
C ILE A 25 -10.52 8.91 20.40
N ILE A 26 -11.62 9.05 21.14
CA ILE A 26 -12.86 8.30 20.87
C ILE A 26 -13.39 8.68 19.49
N LEU A 27 -13.46 9.98 19.15
CA LEU A 27 -13.95 10.45 17.85
C LEU A 27 -13.08 9.96 16.69
N VAL A 28 -11.75 10.01 16.83
CA VAL A 28 -10.80 9.48 15.83
C VAL A 28 -11.00 7.98 15.64
N THR A 29 -11.21 7.24 16.73
CA THR A 29 -11.45 5.78 16.67
C THR A 29 -12.79 5.47 16.00
N LEU A 30 -13.86 6.17 16.37
CA LEU A 30 -15.18 6.01 15.72
C LEU A 30 -15.09 6.34 14.23
N PHE A 31 -14.41 7.42 13.86
CA PHE A 31 -14.18 7.79 12.46
C PHE A 31 -13.42 6.71 11.71
N ALA A 32 -12.35 6.17 12.29
CA ALA A 32 -11.59 5.06 11.73
C ALA A 32 -12.48 3.83 11.51
N LEU A 33 -13.43 3.53 12.41
CA LEU A 33 -14.31 2.37 12.29
C LEU A 33 -15.40 2.53 11.23
N THR A 34 -15.66 3.73 10.72
CA THR A 34 -16.70 3.96 9.70
C THR A 34 -16.46 3.17 8.41
N SER A 35 -15.19 2.87 8.07
CA SER A 35 -14.83 2.02 6.93
C SER A 35 -15.41 0.60 6.99
N HIS A 36 -15.85 0.13 8.16
CA HIS A 36 -16.43 -1.20 8.36
C HIS A 36 -17.96 -1.22 8.33
N ILE A 37 -18.60 -0.06 8.48
CA ILE A 37 -20.04 0.05 8.78
C ILE A 37 -20.88 0.14 7.50
N ALA A 38 -20.29 0.50 6.36
CA ALA A 38 -20.99 0.45 5.08
C ALA A 38 -20.03 0.28 3.89
N TRP A 39 -20.51 -0.40 2.84
CA TRP A 39 -19.88 -0.46 1.51
C TRP A 39 -20.09 0.85 0.75
N ASN A 40 -19.82 1.98 1.41
CA ASN A 40 -19.97 3.32 0.87
C ASN A 40 -18.58 3.85 0.48
N PRO A 41 -18.35 4.25 -0.79
CA PRO A 41 -17.07 4.78 -1.25
C PRO A 41 -16.50 5.97 -0.46
N TYR A 42 -17.36 6.82 0.11
CA TYR A 42 -16.91 7.95 0.93
C TYR A 42 -16.40 7.49 2.30
N LEU A 43 -17.07 6.51 2.92
CA LEU A 43 -16.63 5.94 4.19
C LEU A 43 -15.42 5.02 4.02
N GLU A 44 -15.27 4.39 2.86
CA GLU A 44 -14.05 3.64 2.49
C GLU A 44 -12.79 4.50 2.62
N LEU A 45 -12.84 5.79 2.30
CA LEU A 45 -11.67 6.67 2.38
C LEU A 45 -11.05 6.70 3.78
N THR A 46 -11.85 6.51 4.82
CA THR A 46 -11.37 6.42 6.21
C THR A 46 -10.51 5.17 6.46
N ALA A 47 -10.62 4.15 5.60
CA ALA A 47 -9.79 2.96 5.69
C ALA A 47 -8.30 3.26 5.40
N HIS A 48 -8.00 4.31 4.63
CA HIS A 48 -6.64 4.51 4.12
C HIS A 48 -5.65 4.98 5.18
N PHE A 49 -6.12 5.58 6.27
CA PHE A 49 -5.28 6.34 7.20
C PHE A 49 -5.15 5.71 8.60
N LYS A 50 -5.22 4.37 8.72
CA LYS A 50 -5.22 3.69 10.04
C LYS A 50 -3.96 3.99 10.85
N LEU A 51 -2.78 4.04 10.22
CA LEU A 51 -1.52 4.34 10.90
C LEU A 51 -1.53 5.78 11.45
N GLN A 52 -2.08 6.71 10.68
CA GLN A 52 -2.20 8.12 11.03
C GLN A 52 -3.14 8.32 12.21
N TYR A 53 -4.27 7.61 12.22
CA TYR A 53 -5.18 7.64 13.35
C TYR A 53 -4.52 7.09 14.62
N LEU A 54 -3.72 6.02 14.52
CA LEU A 54 -2.93 5.52 15.64
C LEU A 54 -1.94 6.60 16.15
N VAL A 55 -1.18 7.23 15.26
CA VAL A 55 -0.22 8.29 15.64
C VAL A 55 -0.94 9.47 16.31
N ILE A 56 -2.06 9.93 15.76
CA ILE A 56 -2.88 10.99 16.37
C ILE A 56 -3.34 10.58 17.76
N CYS A 57 -3.86 9.36 17.93
CA CYS A 57 -4.28 8.86 19.24
C CYS A 57 -3.13 8.79 20.25
N LEU A 58 -1.92 8.38 19.82
CA LEU A 58 -0.73 8.36 20.67
C LEU A 58 -0.29 9.76 21.11
N LEU A 59 -0.37 10.75 20.21
CA LEU A 59 -0.07 12.15 20.56
C LEU A 59 -1.11 12.72 21.53
N LEU A 60 -2.40 12.43 21.31
CA LEU A 60 -3.48 12.85 22.20
C LEU A 60 -3.43 12.15 23.57
N LEU A 61 -2.76 11.01 23.69
CA LEU A 61 -2.57 10.31 24.97
C LEU A 61 -1.62 11.07 25.91
N ILE A 62 -0.67 11.86 25.38
CA ILE A 62 0.35 12.57 26.17
C ILE A 62 -0.25 13.38 27.34
N PRO A 63 -1.20 14.34 27.13
CA PRO A 63 -1.80 15.09 28.22
C PRO A 63 -2.58 14.22 29.23
N LEU A 64 -3.13 13.08 28.80
CA LEU A 64 -3.85 12.15 29.66
C LEU A 64 -2.91 11.43 30.65
N LEU A 65 -1.67 11.13 30.25
CA LEU A 65 -0.67 10.48 31.11
C LEU A 65 -0.29 11.35 32.32
N PHE A 66 -0.39 12.68 32.18
CA PHE A 66 -0.13 13.64 33.27
C PHE A 66 -1.40 14.02 34.05
N SER A 67 -2.54 13.40 33.72
CA SER A 67 -3.82 13.63 34.39
C SER A 67 -4.13 12.55 35.42
N TYR A 68 -4.92 12.88 36.45
CA TYR A 68 -5.42 11.89 37.43
C TYR A 68 -6.69 11.16 36.95
N ALA A 69 -7.06 11.30 35.68
CA ALA A 69 -8.33 10.80 35.15
C ALA A 69 -8.24 9.34 34.65
N LYS A 70 -8.15 8.40 35.59
CA LYS A 70 -7.99 6.96 35.30
C LYS A 70 -9.03 6.37 34.32
N PRO A 71 -10.34 6.70 34.38
CA PRO A 71 -11.31 6.16 33.43
C PRO A 71 -11.03 6.59 31.98
N TRP A 72 -10.69 7.86 31.76
CA TRP A 72 -10.34 8.38 30.43
C TRP A 72 -9.08 7.74 29.87
N LEU A 73 -8.10 7.48 30.73
CA LEU A 73 -6.88 6.78 30.34
C LEU A 73 -7.19 5.34 29.89
N PHE A 74 -8.02 4.61 30.64
CA PHE A 74 -8.45 3.26 30.27
C PHE A 74 -9.17 3.23 28.91
N ILE A 75 -10.16 4.12 28.70
CA ILE A 75 -10.89 4.20 27.42
C ILE A 75 -9.93 4.51 26.27
N SER A 76 -8.98 5.42 26.49
CA SER A 76 -7.98 5.79 25.48
C SER A 76 -7.08 4.61 25.11
N PHE A 77 -6.67 3.78 26.09
CA PHE A 77 -5.93 2.55 25.82
C PHE A 77 -6.74 1.53 25.02
N VAL A 78 -8.04 1.37 25.30
CA VAL A 78 -8.92 0.51 24.51
C VAL A 78 -9.02 1.01 23.06
N CYS A 79 -9.21 2.31 22.85
CA CYS A 79 -9.22 2.92 21.52
C CYS A 79 -7.90 2.69 20.76
N ILE A 80 -6.76 2.86 21.43
CA ILE A 80 -5.44 2.60 20.84
C ILE A 80 -5.27 1.11 20.52
N ALA A 81 -5.73 0.21 21.39
CA ALA A 81 -5.68 -1.23 21.15
C ALA A 81 -6.49 -1.63 19.90
N ILE A 82 -7.67 -1.04 19.69
CA ILE A 82 -8.47 -1.24 18.47
C ILE A 82 -7.67 -0.88 17.22
N GLN A 83 -6.97 0.26 17.23
CA GLN A 83 -6.14 0.68 16.09
C GLN A 83 -4.93 -0.25 15.90
N LEU A 84 -4.29 -0.68 17.00
CA LEU A 84 -3.13 -1.58 16.95
C LEU A 84 -3.46 -2.93 16.31
N VAL A 85 -4.68 -3.45 16.48
CA VAL A 85 -5.11 -4.71 15.84
C VAL A 85 -5.06 -4.63 14.31
N GLU A 86 -5.30 -3.47 13.71
CA GLU A 86 -5.21 -3.28 12.25
C GLU A 86 -3.77 -3.04 11.77
N ILE A 87 -2.83 -2.70 12.67
CA ILE A 87 -1.45 -2.27 12.35
C ILE A 87 -0.41 -3.37 12.65
N LEU A 88 -0.40 -3.89 13.87
CA LEU A 88 0.63 -4.81 14.35
C LEU A 88 0.78 -6.09 13.51
N PRO A 89 -0.30 -6.73 13.00
CA PRO A 89 -0.17 -7.96 12.22
C PRO A 89 0.72 -7.82 10.98
N TRP A 90 0.88 -6.62 10.43
CA TRP A 90 1.72 -6.36 9.26
C TRP A 90 3.22 -6.42 9.55
N TYR A 91 3.61 -6.32 10.83
CA TYR A 91 4.99 -6.41 11.30
C TYR A 91 5.33 -7.78 11.90
N ILE A 92 4.34 -8.68 12.00
CA ILE A 92 4.52 -10.02 12.57
C ILE A 92 4.70 -11.01 11.42
N PRO A 93 5.89 -11.64 11.29
CA PRO A 93 6.14 -12.66 10.27
C PRO A 93 5.16 -13.84 10.36
N PRO A 94 4.38 -14.13 9.30
CA PRO A 94 3.59 -15.35 9.25
C PRO A 94 4.47 -16.56 8.90
N ALA A 95 3.97 -17.77 9.20
CA ALA A 95 4.70 -19.03 9.00
C ALA A 95 5.09 -19.34 7.53
N TRP A 96 4.52 -18.63 6.55
CA TRP A 96 4.79 -18.81 5.13
C TRP A 96 5.90 -17.89 4.58
N ILE A 97 6.50 -17.02 5.41
CA ILE A 97 7.72 -16.31 5.02
C ILE A 97 8.85 -17.31 4.79
N GLY A 98 9.56 -17.17 3.68
CA GLY A 98 10.70 -18.00 3.35
C GLY A 98 11.86 -17.69 4.28
N THR A 99 12.41 -18.73 4.92
CA THR A 99 13.65 -18.63 5.71
C THR A 99 14.91 -18.75 4.86
N SER A 100 14.76 -19.07 3.56
CA SER A 100 15.87 -19.13 2.62
C SER A 100 16.25 -17.73 2.14
N ASN A 101 17.54 -17.42 2.15
CA ASN A 101 18.08 -16.15 1.67
C ASN A 101 18.27 -16.10 0.13
N SER A 102 17.87 -17.15 -0.60
CA SER A 102 18.07 -17.24 -2.05
C SER A 102 16.72 -17.19 -2.77
N PRO A 103 16.22 -15.99 -3.12
CA PRO A 103 15.07 -15.87 -4.02
C PRO A 103 15.40 -16.39 -5.40
N ASN A 104 14.38 -16.84 -6.13
CA ASN A 104 14.49 -17.28 -7.52
C ASN A 104 13.59 -16.49 -8.48
N LEU A 105 12.88 -15.49 -7.97
CA LEU A 105 12.16 -14.52 -8.77
C LEU A 105 12.15 -13.17 -8.05
N ARG A 106 12.76 -12.15 -8.66
CA ARG A 106 12.63 -10.75 -8.24
C ARG A 106 11.66 -10.02 -9.17
N VAL A 107 10.65 -9.39 -8.58
CA VAL A 107 9.68 -8.55 -9.30
C VAL A 107 9.81 -7.11 -8.83
N LEU A 108 9.90 -6.18 -9.78
CA LEU A 108 9.85 -4.74 -9.55
C LEU A 108 8.50 -4.23 -10.07
N LEU A 109 7.77 -3.50 -9.23
CA LEU A 109 6.58 -2.76 -9.61
C LEU A 109 6.84 -1.26 -9.43
N SER A 110 6.47 -0.44 -10.40
CA SER A 110 6.55 1.01 -10.29
C SER A 110 5.44 1.70 -11.06
N ASN A 111 4.54 2.39 -10.36
CA ASN A 111 3.76 3.47 -10.98
C ASN A 111 4.73 4.63 -11.26
N VAL A 112 4.92 4.98 -12.54
CA VAL A 112 5.93 5.97 -12.94
C VAL A 112 5.45 7.41 -12.80
N TYR A 113 4.16 7.60 -12.53
CA TYR A 113 3.43 8.86 -12.61
C TYR A 113 3.53 9.49 -14.00
N VAL A 114 2.45 9.52 -14.77
CA VAL A 114 2.51 9.89 -16.20
C VAL A 114 3.16 11.26 -16.48
N ARG A 115 3.10 12.21 -15.52
CA ARG A 115 3.71 13.54 -15.64
C ARG A 115 5.18 13.61 -15.23
N ASN A 116 5.71 12.57 -14.61
CA ASN A 116 7.13 12.47 -14.27
C ASN A 116 7.95 12.33 -15.55
N GLN A 117 9.08 13.03 -15.60
CA GLN A 117 10.00 13.03 -16.73
C GLN A 117 11.40 12.52 -16.35
N GLN A 118 11.57 11.98 -15.13
CA GLN A 118 12.84 11.42 -14.66
C GLN A 118 13.03 9.98 -15.17
N TYR A 119 13.12 9.83 -16.49
CA TYR A 119 13.24 8.52 -17.15
C TYR A 119 14.52 7.78 -16.73
N GLU A 120 15.64 8.50 -16.65
CA GLU A 120 16.94 7.95 -16.25
C GLU A 120 16.93 7.40 -14.82
N ASP A 121 16.15 7.99 -13.91
CA ASP A 121 16.01 7.46 -12.56
C ASP A 121 15.34 6.08 -12.56
N VAL A 122 14.35 5.87 -13.43
CA VAL A 122 13.70 4.57 -13.61
C VAL A 122 14.66 3.56 -14.23
N LEU A 123 15.39 3.92 -15.29
CA LEU A 123 16.37 3.04 -15.92
C LEU A 123 17.49 2.65 -14.94
N ALA A 124 18.01 3.61 -14.17
CA ALA A 124 19.03 3.37 -13.16
C ALA A 124 18.50 2.53 -11.99
N LEU A 125 17.23 2.69 -11.59
CA LEU A 125 16.58 1.81 -10.61
C LEU A 125 16.55 0.36 -11.12
N VAL A 126 16.07 0.13 -12.35
CA VAL A 126 16.01 -1.23 -12.93
C VAL A 126 17.40 -1.86 -13.02
N LYS A 127 18.41 -1.07 -13.41
CA LYS A 127 19.80 -1.53 -13.45
C LYS A 127 20.33 -1.90 -12.06
N GLN A 128 20.03 -1.09 -11.05
CA GLN A 128 20.47 -1.32 -9.67
C GLN A 128 19.78 -2.54 -9.05
N GLU A 129 18.45 -2.62 -9.19
CA GLU A 129 17.64 -3.67 -8.57
C GLU A 129 17.73 -4.99 -9.32
N ASN A 130 18.06 -4.93 -10.62
CA ASN A 130 18.32 -6.07 -11.49
C ASN A 130 17.20 -7.14 -11.44
N PRO A 131 15.89 -6.76 -11.51
CA PRO A 131 14.79 -7.69 -11.37
C PRO A 131 14.76 -8.76 -12.47
N ASP A 132 13.98 -9.82 -12.29
CA ASP A 132 13.66 -10.76 -13.36
C ASP A 132 12.50 -10.25 -14.22
N ILE A 133 11.56 -9.54 -13.57
CA ILE A 133 10.41 -8.89 -14.20
C ILE A 133 10.26 -7.48 -13.63
N ALA A 134 10.19 -6.49 -14.50
CA ALA A 134 9.86 -5.11 -14.18
C ALA A 134 8.49 -4.74 -14.76
N ILE A 135 7.62 -4.17 -13.94
CA ILE A 135 6.25 -3.81 -14.27
C ILE A 135 6.08 -2.32 -14.03
N PHE A 136 5.67 -1.59 -15.06
CA PHE A 136 5.44 -0.14 -15.01
C PHE A 136 3.97 0.18 -15.23
N GLN A 137 3.46 1.14 -14.47
CA GLN A 137 2.08 1.62 -14.53
C GLN A 137 2.05 3.12 -14.76
N GLU A 138 0.97 3.64 -15.35
CA GLU A 138 0.87 5.00 -15.90
C GLU A 138 1.84 5.28 -17.05
N VAL A 139 2.14 4.24 -17.84
CA VAL A 139 2.96 4.35 -19.05
C VAL A 139 2.11 4.92 -20.19
N ASP A 140 2.45 6.13 -20.64
CA ASP A 140 1.96 6.70 -21.89
C ASP A 140 2.92 6.42 -23.06
N ALA A 141 2.63 6.94 -24.24
CA ALA A 141 3.48 6.76 -25.42
C ALA A 141 4.91 7.33 -25.24
N THR A 142 5.05 8.39 -24.44
CA THR A 142 6.36 8.98 -24.15
C THR A 142 7.16 8.06 -23.25
N TRP A 143 6.59 7.61 -22.14
CA TRP A 143 7.20 6.64 -21.24
C TRP A 143 7.55 5.33 -21.96
N ALA A 144 6.66 4.80 -22.81
CA ALA A 144 6.94 3.59 -23.59
C ALA A 144 8.18 3.73 -24.48
N THR A 145 8.40 4.92 -25.06
CA THR A 145 9.59 5.24 -25.85
C THR A 145 10.84 5.32 -24.96
N GLN A 146 10.74 5.99 -23.82
CA GLN A 146 11.87 6.18 -22.89
C GLN A 146 12.29 4.90 -22.17
N LEU A 147 11.39 3.91 -22.03
CA LEU A 147 11.68 2.60 -21.45
C LEU A 147 12.25 1.58 -22.46
N GLN A 148 12.27 1.89 -23.78
CA GLN A 148 12.84 0.98 -24.80
C GLN A 148 14.27 0.49 -24.50
N PRO A 149 15.20 1.25 -23.88
CA PRO A 149 16.54 0.76 -23.54
C PRO A 149 16.53 -0.52 -22.69
N LEU A 150 15.48 -0.76 -21.90
CA LEU A 150 15.33 -1.98 -21.10
C LEU A 150 15.23 -3.24 -21.95
N LYS A 151 14.76 -3.16 -23.21
CA LYS A 151 14.62 -4.33 -24.10
C LYS A 151 15.94 -5.07 -24.36
N SER A 152 17.07 -4.38 -24.22
CA SER A 152 18.41 -4.99 -24.33
C SER A 152 18.68 -6.05 -23.25
N SER A 153 18.17 -5.84 -22.03
CA SER A 153 18.37 -6.73 -20.88
C SER A 153 17.11 -7.54 -20.52
N TYR A 154 15.96 -7.10 -21.04
CA TYR A 154 14.63 -7.68 -20.80
C TYR A 154 13.92 -7.89 -22.14
N PRO A 155 14.32 -8.90 -22.93
CA PRO A 155 13.88 -9.06 -24.32
C PRO A 155 12.40 -9.46 -24.45
N TYR A 156 11.76 -9.94 -23.38
CA TYR A 156 10.36 -10.34 -23.40
C TYR A 156 9.50 -9.22 -22.82
N THR A 157 8.82 -8.49 -23.69
CA THR A 157 7.99 -7.34 -23.32
C THR A 157 6.55 -7.54 -23.70
N PHE A 158 5.64 -7.06 -22.85
CA PHE A 158 4.22 -6.93 -23.20
C PHE A 158 3.71 -5.55 -22.78
N GLU A 159 3.16 -4.82 -23.74
CA GLU A 159 2.71 -3.44 -23.60
C GLU A 159 1.17 -3.42 -23.77
N GLU A 160 0.45 -2.95 -22.77
CA GLU A 160 -0.98 -2.59 -22.83
C GLU A 160 -1.08 -1.10 -22.45
N PRO A 161 -2.10 -0.35 -22.89
CA PRO A 161 -2.32 1.00 -22.37
C PRO A 161 -2.24 1.03 -20.83
N ASP A 162 -1.54 2.03 -20.29
CA ASP A 162 -1.22 2.22 -18.87
C ASP A 162 -0.18 1.25 -18.27
N THR A 163 -0.18 -0.04 -18.62
CA THR A 163 0.70 -1.03 -17.96
C THR A 163 1.65 -1.73 -18.94
N THR A 164 2.95 -1.75 -18.61
CA THR A 164 3.99 -2.43 -19.41
C THR A 164 4.80 -3.40 -18.57
N LEU A 165 5.10 -4.58 -19.12
CA LEU A 165 5.94 -5.61 -18.52
C LEU A 165 7.24 -5.77 -19.33
N TYR A 166 8.37 -5.84 -18.63
CA TYR A 166 9.68 -6.19 -19.15
C TYR A 166 10.20 -7.42 -18.38
N SER A 167 10.57 -8.48 -19.09
CA SER A 167 11.00 -9.75 -18.48
C SER A 167 12.26 -10.30 -19.13
N ARG A 168 13.09 -10.96 -18.30
CA ARG A 168 14.26 -11.74 -18.76
C ARG A 168 13.89 -13.09 -19.34
N SER A 169 12.74 -13.63 -18.92
CA SER A 169 12.24 -14.94 -19.33
C SER A 169 10.96 -14.80 -20.17
N PRO A 170 10.63 -15.79 -21.02
CA PRO A 170 9.42 -15.76 -21.85
C PRO A 170 8.14 -15.47 -21.07
N LEU A 171 7.31 -14.58 -21.62
CA LEU A 171 5.94 -14.30 -21.17
C LEU A 171 4.97 -15.13 -22.01
N ASN A 172 4.47 -16.23 -21.47
CA ASN A 172 3.60 -17.17 -22.20
C ASN A 172 2.11 -16.91 -21.92
N ASP A 173 1.22 -17.51 -22.73
CA ASP A 173 -0.24 -17.51 -22.55
C ASP A 173 -0.83 -16.13 -22.18
N VAL A 174 -0.43 -15.09 -22.91
CA VAL A 174 -0.84 -13.73 -22.56
C VAL A 174 -2.35 -13.55 -22.74
N SER A 175 -3.02 -13.00 -21.73
CA SER A 175 -4.44 -12.66 -21.77
C SER A 175 -4.66 -11.29 -21.16
N VAL A 176 -5.49 -10.47 -21.81
CA VAL A 176 -5.86 -9.14 -21.33
C VAL A 176 -7.35 -9.09 -21.03
N PHE A 177 -7.73 -8.66 -19.83
CA PHE A 177 -9.13 -8.61 -19.39
C PHE A 177 -9.45 -7.34 -18.59
N GLY A 178 -10.73 -7.03 -18.44
CA GLY A 178 -11.20 -5.77 -17.84
C GLY A 178 -11.68 -4.75 -18.86
N VAL A 179 -12.33 -3.68 -18.39
CA VAL A 179 -13.08 -2.75 -19.25
C VAL A 179 -12.25 -1.51 -19.64
N ALA A 180 -12.02 -1.40 -20.95
CA ALA A 180 -11.66 -0.26 -21.81
C ALA A 180 -10.45 0.66 -21.53
N VAL A 181 -10.03 0.97 -20.30
CA VAL A 181 -8.98 2.02 -20.11
C VAL A 181 -7.80 1.59 -19.22
N LYS A 182 -8.00 0.67 -18.27
CA LYS A 182 -6.92 0.07 -17.48
C LYS A 182 -7.16 -1.42 -17.31
N ARG A 183 -6.80 -2.18 -18.35
CA ARG A 183 -7.03 -3.62 -18.40
C ARG A 183 -5.94 -4.34 -17.61
N SER A 184 -6.30 -5.44 -17.00
CA SER A 184 -5.33 -6.32 -16.34
C SER A 184 -4.66 -7.20 -17.39
N ILE A 185 -3.35 -7.35 -17.26
CA ILE A 185 -2.53 -8.24 -18.09
C ILE A 185 -2.28 -9.49 -17.26
N ALA A 186 -2.48 -10.66 -17.84
CA ALA A 186 -2.07 -11.91 -17.23
C ALA A 186 -1.16 -12.71 -18.16
N VAL A 187 -0.07 -13.25 -17.61
CA VAL A 187 0.97 -13.99 -18.32
C VAL A 187 1.37 -15.21 -17.51
N SER A 188 1.78 -16.27 -18.20
CA SER A 188 2.36 -17.47 -17.62
C SER A 188 3.89 -17.35 -17.63
N LEU A 189 4.50 -17.58 -16.47
CA LEU A 189 5.93 -17.60 -16.24
C LEU A 189 6.34 -19.01 -15.84
N ARG A 190 7.55 -19.44 -16.24
CA ARG A 190 8.12 -20.68 -15.76
C ARG A 190 9.31 -20.40 -14.85
N VAL A 191 9.17 -20.70 -13.56
CA VAL A 191 10.21 -20.49 -12.54
C VAL A 191 10.46 -21.83 -11.85
N ASN A 192 11.71 -22.32 -11.85
CA ASN A 192 12.07 -23.63 -11.30
C ASN A 192 11.13 -24.78 -11.73
N ASN A 193 10.84 -24.85 -13.04
CA ASN A 193 9.91 -25.82 -13.63
C ASN A 193 8.45 -25.75 -13.15
N GLN A 194 8.07 -24.71 -12.41
CA GLN A 194 6.69 -24.43 -12.05
C GLN A 194 6.10 -23.34 -12.94
N ASP A 195 4.88 -23.57 -13.41
CA ASP A 195 4.12 -22.56 -14.14
C ASP A 195 3.38 -21.67 -13.15
N ILE A 196 3.65 -20.37 -13.21
CA ILE A 196 3.10 -19.34 -12.33
C ILE A 196 2.30 -18.35 -13.19
N ARG A 197 1.09 -18.02 -12.75
CA ARG A 197 0.28 -16.99 -13.39
C ARG A 197 0.56 -15.63 -12.76
N LEU A 198 1.22 -14.73 -13.48
CA LEU A 198 1.37 -13.34 -13.05
C LEU A 198 0.23 -12.51 -13.62
N VAL A 199 -0.46 -11.74 -12.78
CA VAL A 199 -1.53 -10.81 -13.12
C VAL A 199 -1.06 -9.40 -12.73
N ALA A 200 -0.74 -8.57 -13.70
CA ALA A 200 -0.44 -7.15 -13.51
C ALA A 200 -1.72 -6.32 -13.68
N THR A 201 -2.02 -5.42 -12.74
CA THR A 201 -3.27 -4.67 -12.78
C THR A 201 -3.16 -3.27 -12.20
N HIS A 202 -3.89 -2.32 -12.77
CA HIS A 202 -4.00 -0.96 -12.25
C HIS A 202 -5.47 -0.50 -12.27
N PRO A 203 -6.29 -0.89 -11.27
CA PRO A 203 -7.67 -0.43 -11.17
C PRO A 203 -7.75 1.10 -11.07
N LEU A 204 -8.92 1.66 -11.38
CA LEU A 204 -9.13 3.11 -11.37
C LEU A 204 -8.77 3.76 -10.01
N PRO A 205 -8.40 5.06 -9.98
CA PRO A 205 -8.04 5.78 -8.76
C PRO A 205 -9.11 5.72 -7.64
N PRO A 206 -8.73 5.97 -6.37
CA PRO A 206 -9.63 5.87 -5.20
C PRO A 206 -10.67 6.99 -5.11
N ALA A 207 -10.88 7.77 -6.17
CA ALA A 207 -11.88 8.82 -6.20
C ALA A 207 -13.30 8.24 -6.00
N PRO A 208 -14.14 8.78 -5.09
CA PRO A 208 -15.46 8.21 -4.79
C PRO A 208 -16.37 8.00 -6.01
N TRP A 209 -16.29 8.87 -7.02
CA TRP A 209 -17.07 8.76 -8.25
C TRP A 209 -16.55 7.66 -9.21
N LEU A 210 -15.31 7.19 -9.05
CA LEU A 210 -14.74 6.06 -9.79
C LEU A 210 -14.78 4.74 -9.01
N ALA A 211 -15.01 4.80 -7.69
CA ALA A 211 -14.91 3.64 -6.81
C ALA A 211 -15.80 2.47 -7.25
N LYS A 212 -16.99 2.73 -7.80
CA LYS A 212 -17.86 1.65 -8.33
C LYS A 212 -17.16 0.86 -9.44
N LEU A 213 -16.61 1.57 -10.43
CA LEU A 213 -15.90 0.95 -11.56
C LEU A 213 -14.59 0.29 -11.10
N ARG A 214 -13.83 0.93 -10.20
CA ARG A 214 -12.65 0.35 -9.54
C ARG A 214 -12.99 -0.99 -8.86
N ASN A 215 -14.10 -1.03 -8.13
CA ASN A 215 -14.54 -2.22 -7.41
C ASN A 215 -15.07 -3.32 -8.34
N GLU A 216 -15.70 -2.95 -9.46
CA GLU A 216 -16.02 -3.89 -10.54
C GLU A 216 -14.75 -4.52 -11.12
N GLN A 217 -13.68 -3.76 -11.33
CA GLN A 217 -12.37 -4.30 -11.75
C GLN A 217 -11.80 -5.26 -10.70
N LEU A 218 -11.83 -4.91 -9.39
CA LEU A 218 -11.39 -5.81 -8.33
C LEU A 218 -12.18 -7.13 -8.30
N ASN A 219 -13.50 -7.08 -8.51
CA ASN A 219 -14.32 -8.28 -8.60
C ASN A 219 -14.00 -9.13 -9.85
N GLN A 220 -13.72 -8.49 -11.00
CA GLN A 220 -13.30 -9.17 -12.22
C GLN A 220 -11.95 -9.88 -12.03
N ILE A 221 -11.00 -9.22 -11.36
CA ILE A 221 -9.71 -9.80 -10.99
C ILE A 221 -9.91 -11.02 -10.07
N ALA A 222 -10.76 -10.90 -9.04
CA ALA A 222 -11.08 -12.00 -8.14
C ALA A 222 -11.69 -13.19 -8.91
N HIS A 223 -12.63 -12.92 -9.82
CA HIS A 223 -13.26 -13.93 -10.65
C HIS A 223 -12.26 -14.63 -11.57
N TYR A 224 -11.39 -13.88 -12.24
CA TYR A 224 -10.32 -14.42 -13.09
C TYR A 224 -9.38 -15.34 -12.30
N ILE A 225 -8.95 -14.88 -11.13
CA ILE A 225 -8.02 -15.61 -10.24
C ILE A 225 -8.60 -16.95 -9.80
N LYS A 226 -9.87 -16.99 -9.42
CA LYS A 226 -10.54 -18.23 -8.99
C LYS A 226 -10.64 -19.30 -10.08
N GLN A 227 -10.49 -18.93 -11.35
CA GLN A 227 -10.51 -19.86 -12.47
C GLN A 227 -9.13 -20.45 -12.78
N GLN A 228 -8.06 -19.91 -12.20
CA GLN A 228 -6.71 -20.38 -12.48
C GLN A 228 -6.37 -21.61 -11.63
N ARG A 229 -5.66 -22.57 -12.23
CA ARG A 229 -5.14 -23.76 -11.53
C ARG A 229 -3.70 -23.57 -11.04
N SER A 230 -2.92 -22.78 -11.77
CA SER A 230 -1.53 -22.47 -11.42
C SER A 230 -1.47 -21.47 -10.24
N PRO A 231 -0.40 -21.50 -9.42
CA PRO A 231 -0.14 -20.48 -8.43
C PRO A 231 -0.08 -19.09 -9.07
N ILE A 232 -0.51 -18.07 -8.32
CA ILE A 232 -0.76 -16.73 -8.84
C ILE A 232 0.11 -15.71 -8.11
N ILE A 233 0.61 -14.74 -8.87
CA ILE A 233 1.15 -13.47 -8.39
C ILE A 233 0.26 -12.36 -8.96
N LEU A 234 -0.55 -11.72 -8.13
CA LEU A 234 -1.31 -10.52 -8.49
C LEU A 234 -0.54 -9.28 -8.01
N ILE A 235 -0.18 -8.37 -8.91
CA ILE A 235 0.69 -7.25 -8.59
C ILE A 235 0.23 -5.96 -9.27
N GLY A 236 0.33 -4.85 -8.55
CA GLY A 236 0.06 -3.51 -9.06
C GLY A 236 -0.38 -2.51 -8.00
N ASP A 237 -0.49 -1.24 -8.39
CA ASP A 237 -1.28 -0.24 -7.70
C ASP A 237 -2.76 -0.64 -7.74
N LEU A 238 -3.29 -1.08 -6.60
CA LEU A 238 -4.70 -1.47 -6.49
C LEU A 238 -5.63 -0.28 -6.22
N ASN A 239 -5.06 0.91 -6.00
CA ASN A 239 -5.77 2.13 -5.59
C ASN A 239 -6.64 1.91 -4.34
N VAL A 240 -6.23 0.98 -3.48
CA VAL A 240 -6.79 0.73 -2.15
C VAL A 240 -5.70 0.32 -1.18
N THR A 241 -5.86 0.68 0.08
CA THR A 241 -4.98 0.18 1.14
C THR A 241 -5.39 -1.21 1.60
N LEU A 242 -4.45 -1.87 2.27
CA LEU A 242 -4.66 -3.18 2.92
C LEU A 242 -5.77 -3.20 4.01
N TRP A 243 -6.28 -2.03 4.39
CA TRP A 243 -7.38 -1.87 5.35
C TRP A 243 -8.74 -1.68 4.69
N SER A 244 -8.80 -1.41 3.38
CA SER A 244 -10.07 -1.22 2.65
C SER A 244 -10.94 -2.48 2.74
N PRO A 245 -12.27 -2.35 2.94
CA PRO A 245 -13.18 -3.49 2.87
C PRO A 245 -13.13 -4.20 1.51
N TYR A 246 -12.87 -3.49 0.42
CA TYR A 246 -12.76 -4.08 -0.92
C TYR A 246 -11.46 -4.83 -1.14
N TYR A 247 -10.36 -4.36 -0.53
CA TYR A 247 -9.12 -5.13 -0.45
C TYR A 247 -9.34 -6.42 0.39
N LYS A 248 -9.96 -6.30 1.57
CA LYS A 248 -10.25 -7.45 2.44
C LYS A 248 -11.13 -8.48 1.72
N LYS A 249 -12.13 -8.02 0.95
CA LYS A 249 -12.96 -8.85 0.07
C LYS A 249 -12.13 -9.60 -0.98
N LEU A 250 -11.25 -8.89 -1.70
CA LEU A 250 -10.38 -9.50 -2.71
C LEU A 250 -9.52 -10.64 -2.11
N ILE A 251 -8.89 -10.42 -0.95
CA ILE A 251 -8.11 -11.44 -0.25
C ILE A 251 -9.01 -12.62 0.18
N GLN A 252 -10.19 -12.35 0.73
CA GLN A 252 -11.14 -13.39 1.15
C GLN A 252 -11.62 -14.25 -0.02
N GLU A 253 -11.95 -13.65 -1.16
CA GLU A 253 -12.47 -14.36 -2.33
C GLU A 253 -11.40 -15.16 -3.08
N THR A 254 -10.16 -14.64 -3.12
CA THR A 254 -9.06 -15.26 -3.88
C THR A 254 -8.20 -16.20 -3.04
N GLY A 255 -8.20 -16.05 -1.71
CA GLY A 255 -7.31 -16.78 -0.81
C GLY A 255 -5.85 -16.35 -0.87
N LEU A 256 -5.51 -15.34 -1.68
CA LEU A 256 -4.16 -14.81 -1.81
C LEU A 256 -3.67 -14.19 -0.49
N LYS A 257 -2.35 -14.17 -0.32
CA LYS A 257 -1.65 -13.56 0.82
C LYS A 257 -0.91 -12.32 0.35
N ASN A 258 -0.89 -11.28 1.17
CA ASN A 258 -0.14 -10.09 0.83
C ASN A 258 1.31 -10.25 1.22
N SER A 259 2.19 -10.13 0.24
CA SER A 259 3.62 -10.34 0.41
C SER A 259 4.27 -9.44 1.47
N ARG A 260 3.67 -8.28 1.78
CA ARG A 260 4.16 -7.35 2.81
C ARG A 260 3.98 -7.83 4.25
N GLN A 261 3.13 -8.83 4.50
CA GLN A 261 2.87 -9.29 5.86
C GLN A 261 4.16 -9.81 6.49
N GLY A 262 4.58 -9.23 7.61
CA GLY A 262 5.86 -9.51 8.27
C GLY A 262 6.99 -8.53 7.92
N PHE A 263 6.80 -7.68 6.92
CA PHE A 263 7.75 -6.64 6.47
C PHE A 263 7.24 -5.21 6.74
N GLY A 264 6.02 -5.08 7.26
CA GLY A 264 5.41 -3.82 7.68
C GLY A 264 4.48 -3.18 6.65
N ILE A 265 4.13 -1.93 6.93
CA ILE A 265 3.13 -1.18 6.14
C ILE A 265 3.65 -0.73 4.78
N LEU A 266 4.97 -0.64 4.56
CA LEU A 266 5.63 -0.25 3.29
C LEU A 266 4.77 0.70 2.42
N PRO A 267 4.51 1.93 2.90
CA PRO A 267 3.63 2.84 2.19
C PRO A 267 4.34 3.40 0.95
N THR A 268 3.58 3.61 -0.12
CA THR A 268 4.13 3.97 -1.44
C THR A 268 3.68 5.33 -1.93
N TRP A 269 2.54 5.85 -1.47
CA TRP A 269 1.97 7.12 -1.92
C TRP A 269 1.51 8.01 -0.75
N PRO A 270 1.63 9.35 -0.78
CA PRO A 270 2.29 10.13 -1.82
C PRO A 270 3.79 10.25 -1.55
N ALA A 271 4.60 9.68 -2.44
CA ALA A 271 6.05 9.89 -2.43
C ALA A 271 6.37 11.37 -2.74
N PRO A 272 7.44 11.94 -2.16
CA PRO A 272 7.84 13.31 -2.47
C PRO A 272 8.31 13.40 -3.92
N THR A 273 7.69 14.28 -4.70
CA THR A 273 8.13 14.60 -6.06
C THR A 273 8.68 16.02 -6.13
N GLN A 274 9.54 16.28 -7.11
CA GLN A 274 9.95 17.65 -7.47
C GLN A 274 8.80 18.52 -8.00
N TYR A 275 7.71 17.90 -8.45
CA TYR A 275 6.54 18.59 -8.98
C TYR A 275 5.51 18.93 -7.89
N ALA A 276 5.59 18.28 -6.73
CA ALA A 276 4.80 18.61 -5.56
C ALA A 276 5.47 19.75 -4.78
N SER A 277 5.20 20.99 -5.21
CA SER A 277 5.51 22.20 -4.45
C SER A 277 5.04 22.02 -3.00
N THR A 278 5.96 21.85 -2.06
CA THR A 278 5.57 21.79 -0.65
C THR A 278 6.21 22.87 0.17
N HIS A 279 5.34 23.59 0.88
CA HIS A 279 5.73 24.37 2.03
C HIS A 279 6.54 23.49 2.99
N PRO A 280 7.64 24.01 3.57
CA PRO A 280 8.59 23.23 4.37
C PRO A 280 7.96 22.53 5.57
N ILE A 281 6.89 23.09 6.14
CA ILE A 281 6.14 22.48 7.26
C ILE A 281 5.41 21.21 6.80
N LEU A 282 4.78 21.23 5.62
CA LEU A 282 4.11 20.05 5.07
C LEU A 282 5.12 18.97 4.68
N ALA A 283 6.33 19.36 4.25
CA ALA A 283 7.41 18.43 3.96
C ALA A 283 7.87 17.63 5.21
N PHE A 284 7.81 18.24 6.40
CA PHE A 284 8.17 17.58 7.66
C PHE A 284 7.18 16.47 8.07
N PHE A 285 5.87 16.69 7.86
CA PHE A 285 4.83 15.71 8.20
C PHE A 285 4.45 14.77 7.05
N LYS A 286 5.03 14.94 5.84
CA LYS A 286 4.74 14.12 4.65
C LYS A 286 4.80 12.62 4.88
N PRO A 287 5.84 12.04 5.54
CA PRO A 287 5.92 10.60 5.75
C PRO A 287 4.74 10.04 6.55
N LEU A 288 4.12 10.87 7.40
CA LEU A 288 2.92 10.48 8.14
C LEU A 288 1.68 10.44 7.24
N LEU A 289 1.69 11.01 6.03
CA LEU A 289 0.55 10.95 5.11
C LEU A 289 0.63 9.76 4.15
N TRP A 290 1.69 8.95 4.22
CA TRP A 290 1.89 7.87 3.25
C TRP A 290 1.01 6.66 3.55
N ILE A 291 0.50 6.04 2.50
CA ILE A 291 -0.40 4.90 2.50
C ILE A 291 0.08 3.84 1.47
N PRO A 292 -0.18 2.54 1.72
CA PRO A 292 0.25 1.47 0.81
C PRO A 292 -0.80 1.20 -0.27
N LEU A 293 -0.61 1.77 -1.46
CA LEU A 293 -1.51 1.54 -2.61
C LEU A 293 -0.99 0.43 -3.54
N ASP A 294 0.32 0.25 -3.60
CA ASP A 294 0.98 -0.79 -4.39
C ASP A 294 1.08 -2.09 -3.60
N HIS A 295 0.62 -3.18 -4.22
CA HIS A 295 0.57 -4.50 -3.61
C HIS A 295 1.15 -5.58 -4.51
N CYS A 296 1.69 -6.61 -3.87
CA CYS A 296 1.95 -7.90 -4.48
C CYS A 296 1.27 -8.97 -3.62
N LEU A 297 0.30 -9.66 -4.19
CA LEU A 297 -0.53 -10.68 -3.57
C LEU A 297 -0.19 -12.03 -4.20
N ILE A 298 0.07 -13.05 -3.40
CA ILE A 298 0.62 -14.32 -3.85
C ILE A 298 -0.19 -15.51 -3.37
N SER A 299 -0.18 -16.61 -4.14
CA SER A 299 -0.75 -17.88 -3.70
C SER A 299 -0.03 -18.41 -2.46
N PRO A 300 -0.72 -19.17 -1.57
CA PRO A 300 -0.14 -19.65 -0.32
C PRO A 300 1.11 -20.53 -0.43
N ASN A 301 1.37 -21.12 -1.59
CA ASN A 301 2.54 -21.96 -1.85
C ASN A 301 3.76 -21.16 -2.36
N ILE A 302 3.62 -19.87 -2.64
CA ILE A 302 4.73 -18.97 -2.97
C ILE A 302 5.22 -18.35 -1.66
N LYS A 303 6.53 -18.36 -1.42
CA LYS A 303 7.14 -17.76 -0.24
C LYS A 303 7.72 -16.39 -0.58
N VAL A 304 7.67 -15.48 0.37
CA VAL A 304 8.35 -14.18 0.29
C VAL A 304 9.61 -14.25 1.11
N THR A 305 10.75 -13.92 0.51
CA THR A 305 12.03 -13.83 1.22
C THR A 305 12.30 -12.39 1.62
N ASN A 306 11.89 -11.41 0.81
CA ASN A 306 12.04 -9.99 1.11
C ASN A 306 11.04 -9.15 0.30
N ILE A 307 10.64 -8.01 0.87
CA ILE A 307 9.87 -6.98 0.18
C ILE A 307 10.15 -5.62 0.81
N ARG A 308 10.33 -4.61 -0.03
CA ARG A 308 10.60 -3.24 0.42
C ARG A 308 10.19 -2.21 -0.63
N THR A 309 10.04 -0.96 -0.19
CA THR A 309 10.02 0.18 -1.11
C THR A 309 11.41 0.41 -1.72
N GLY A 310 11.46 0.75 -3.00
CA GLY A 310 12.66 1.18 -3.71
C GLY A 310 13.03 2.63 -3.41
N ARG A 311 14.16 3.08 -3.97
CA ARG A 311 14.52 4.52 -3.93
C ARG A 311 13.50 5.34 -4.73
N SER A 312 13.35 6.62 -4.38
CA SER A 312 12.53 7.54 -5.16
C SER A 312 13.02 7.61 -6.61
N ILE A 313 12.06 7.59 -7.54
CA ILE A 313 12.24 7.88 -8.97
C ILE A 313 11.55 9.19 -9.36
N GLN A 314 11.26 10.04 -8.37
CA GLN A 314 10.52 11.29 -8.51
C GLN A 314 9.06 11.13 -9.03
N SER A 315 8.56 9.90 -9.04
CA SER A 315 7.13 9.56 -9.11
C SER A 315 6.46 9.85 -7.77
N ASP A 316 5.15 10.12 -7.77
CA ASP A 316 4.35 10.21 -6.53
C ASP A 316 4.08 8.84 -5.91
N HIS A 317 4.55 7.75 -6.53
CA HIS A 317 4.67 6.43 -5.94
C HIS A 317 6.14 6.05 -5.71
N LEU A 318 6.42 5.38 -4.59
CA LEU A 318 7.66 4.63 -4.41
C LEU A 318 7.55 3.27 -5.10
N PRO A 319 8.59 2.81 -5.82
CA PRO A 319 8.63 1.47 -6.37
C PRO A 319 8.52 0.40 -5.29
N LEU A 320 8.02 -0.78 -5.63
CA LEU A 320 7.97 -1.94 -4.75
C LEU A 320 8.88 -3.04 -5.33
N ILE A 321 9.84 -3.51 -4.53
CA ILE A 321 10.78 -4.58 -4.88
C ILE A 321 10.43 -5.81 -4.06
N ILE A 322 10.14 -6.92 -4.74
CA ILE A 322 9.66 -8.15 -4.13
C ILE A 322 10.58 -9.30 -4.54
N ASP A 323 11.12 -10.01 -3.55
CA ASP A 323 11.91 -11.21 -3.71
C ASP A 323 11.07 -12.43 -3.28
N LEU A 324 10.85 -13.33 -4.23
CA LEU A 324 10.00 -14.50 -4.08
C LEU A 324 10.83 -15.78 -4.19
N LEU A 325 10.34 -16.82 -3.52
CA LEU A 325 10.82 -18.18 -3.61
C LEU A 325 9.67 -19.10 -4.04
N ILE A 326 9.80 -19.64 -5.24
CA ILE A 326 8.87 -20.58 -5.87
C ILE A 326 9.52 -21.98 -5.87
N SER A 327 8.95 -22.92 -5.14
CA SER A 327 9.55 -24.25 -4.88
C SER A 327 8.68 -25.39 -5.34
#